data_AF-A0A0F9ML47-F1
#
_entry.id   AF-A0A0F9ML47-F1
#
_cell.length_a   1.000
_cell.length_b   1.000
_cell.length_c   1.000
_cell.angle_alpha   90.00
_cell.angle_beta   90.00
_cell.angle_gamma   90.00
#
_symmetry.space_group_name_H-M   'P 1'
#
loop_
_entity.id
_entity.type
_entity.pdbx_description
1 polymer ?
#
loop_
_entity_poly.entity_id
_entity_poly.type
_entity_poly.pdbx_seq_one_letter_code
_entity_poly.pdbx_strand_id
1 'polypeptide(L)'
;MIVQTIPIPTGYLFTGEYSKGMLETLSIGDYGKKYNVKADFLGYTKEIAGVPNMYCMPLSEKWVVTVSTQYGCPMRCTFCDVPKVKWRGNTTFDDLKDQLYSAIGLFPDTKYTERLNLHFARMGDPIFNEAVFKFAEWAYENKRQIKDETGLRIDVFHPVMTTSLPRKFKRLEQNILRWCDIKNNLYNGQAGLQFSINSTNEEQRSEMFS
;
A
#
# COMPACT_ATOMS: atom_id res chain seq x y z
N MET A 1 -3.84 -13.79 -12.65
CA MET A 1 -2.59 -14.08 -13.42
C MET A 1 -1.97 -12.76 -13.86
N ILE A 2 -0.64 -12.57 -13.79
CA ILE A 2 0.00 -11.35 -14.30
C ILE A 2 -0.13 -11.31 -15.83
N VAL A 3 -0.64 -10.21 -16.36
CA VAL A 3 -0.85 -10.00 -17.80
C VAL A 3 0.24 -9.11 -18.39
N GLN A 4 0.73 -8.14 -17.62
CA GLN A 4 1.77 -7.23 -18.05
C GLN A 4 2.69 -6.88 -16.89
N THR A 5 3.99 -6.86 -17.16
CA THR A 5 5.03 -6.43 -16.21
C THR A 5 5.87 -5.33 -16.85
N ILE A 6 6.12 -4.26 -16.11
CA ILE A 6 6.93 -3.11 -16.50
C ILE A 6 8.08 -3.01 -15.48
N PRO A 7 9.33 -3.33 -15.88
CA PRO A 7 10.48 -3.12 -15.02
C PRO A 7 10.72 -1.62 -14.82
N ILE A 8 11.04 -1.25 -13.59
CA ILE A 8 11.42 0.11 -13.20
C ILE A 8 12.70 0.05 -12.37
N PRO A 9 13.46 1.16 -12.21
CA PRO A 9 14.77 1.11 -11.57
C PRO A 9 14.81 0.48 -10.16
N THR A 10 13.68 0.54 -9.43
CA THR A 10 13.56 0.05 -8.06
C THR A 10 12.77 -1.25 -7.94
N GLY A 11 12.28 -1.84 -9.03
CA GLY A 11 11.46 -3.05 -8.99
C GLY A 11 10.53 -3.21 -10.20
N TYR A 12 9.26 -3.50 -9.95
CA TYR A 12 8.26 -3.75 -11.00
C TYR A 12 6.94 -3.04 -10.74
N LEU A 13 6.34 -2.51 -11.80
CA LEU A 13 4.92 -2.22 -11.89
C LEU A 13 4.27 -3.31 -12.74
N PHE A 14 3.15 -3.88 -12.31
CA PHE A 14 2.49 -4.93 -13.08
C PHE A 14 0.97 -4.84 -12.99
N THR A 15 0.32 -5.39 -14.02
CA THR A 15 -1.12 -5.51 -14.10
C THR A 15 -1.48 -6.99 -14.15
N GLY A 16 -2.37 -7.43 -13.26
CA GLY A 16 -2.90 -8.78 -13.24
C GLY A 16 -4.40 -8.82 -13.47
N GLU A 17 -4.90 -9.96 -13.94
CA GLU A 17 -6.32 -10.29 -13.99
C GLU A 17 -6.75 -11.00 -12.71
N TYR A 18 -7.85 -10.53 -12.13
CA TYR A 18 -8.40 -10.89 -10.83
C TYR A 18 -9.94 -11.02 -10.91
N SER A 19 -10.62 -11.24 -9.78
CA SER A 19 -12.03 -11.65 -9.72
C SER A 19 -13.02 -10.81 -10.55
N LYS A 20 -12.78 -9.51 -10.72
CA LYS A 20 -13.66 -8.60 -11.48
C LYS A 20 -12.97 -7.84 -12.61
N GLY A 21 -11.73 -8.19 -12.94
CA GLY A 21 -10.97 -7.58 -14.03
C GLY A 21 -9.52 -7.27 -13.65
N MET A 22 -8.97 -6.23 -14.29
CA MET A 22 -7.56 -5.87 -14.15
C MET A 22 -7.31 -4.99 -12.92
N LEU A 23 -6.25 -5.30 -12.18
CA LEU A 23 -5.72 -4.46 -11.10
C LEU A 23 -4.23 -4.23 -11.32
N GLU A 24 -3.78 -3.03 -10.98
CA GLU A 24 -2.37 -2.67 -11.00
C GLU A 24 -1.75 -2.80 -9.61
N THR A 25 -0.53 -3.31 -9.53
CA THR A 25 0.27 -3.47 -8.31
C THR A 25 1.69 -2.99 -8.56
N LEU A 26 2.27 -2.32 -7.56
CA LEU A 26 3.66 -1.85 -7.57
C LEU A 26 4.46 -2.64 -6.53
N SER A 27 5.65 -3.12 -6.88
CA SER A 27 6.53 -3.87 -5.99
C SER A 27 7.96 -3.36 -6.16
N ILE A 28 8.49 -2.68 -5.13
CA ILE A 28 9.77 -1.95 -5.20
C ILE A 28 10.59 -2.08 -3.91
N GLY A 29 11.90 -1.84 -4.02
CA GLY A 29 12.76 -1.55 -2.87
C GLY A 29 12.81 -0.05 -2.54
N ASP A 30 13.59 0.28 -1.51
CA ASP A 30 13.82 1.64 -1.02
C ASP A 30 15.28 2.06 -1.22
N TYR A 31 15.56 3.35 -1.37
CA TYR A 31 16.93 3.87 -1.37
C TYR A 31 17.55 3.86 0.04
N GLY A 32 16.71 3.81 1.08
CA GLY A 32 17.11 3.70 2.48
C GLY A 32 16.92 4.99 3.28
N LYS A 33 16.53 4.84 4.55
CA LYS A 33 16.07 5.93 5.45
C LYS A 33 17.00 7.13 5.52
N LYS A 34 18.33 6.89 5.47
CA LYS A 34 19.35 7.96 5.55
C LYS A 34 19.30 8.98 4.40
N TYR A 35 18.64 8.63 3.29
CA TYR A 35 18.55 9.51 2.12
C TYR A 35 17.21 10.21 2.01
N ASN A 36 16.13 9.64 2.57
CA ASN A 36 14.76 10.09 2.35
C ASN A 36 13.97 10.43 3.63
N VAL A 37 14.59 10.39 4.81
CA VAL A 37 13.96 10.77 6.08
C VAL A 37 14.77 11.87 6.78
N LYS A 38 14.09 12.96 7.15
CA LYS A 38 14.52 13.91 8.17
C LYS A 38 13.72 13.61 9.44
N ALA A 39 14.43 13.17 10.48
CA ALA A 39 13.87 12.85 11.79
C ALA A 39 14.96 13.02 12.83
N ASP A 40 15.09 14.23 13.37
CA ASP A 40 16.11 14.60 14.35
C ASP A 40 16.07 13.70 15.59
N PHE A 41 14.86 13.30 16.02
CA PHE A 41 14.64 12.38 17.13
C PHE A 41 15.15 10.94 16.89
N LEU A 42 15.46 10.58 15.63
CA LEU A 42 16.10 9.32 15.24
C LEU A 42 17.56 9.51 14.80
N GLY A 43 18.12 10.71 14.98
CA GLY A 43 19.47 11.05 14.52
C GLY A 43 19.59 11.34 13.02
N TYR A 44 18.48 11.43 12.29
CA TYR A 44 18.47 11.81 10.87
C TYR A 44 18.26 13.32 10.73
N THR A 45 19.32 14.11 10.93
CA THR A 45 19.25 15.58 10.98
C THR A 45 19.39 16.27 9.63
N LYS A 46 19.67 15.51 8.56
CA LYS A 46 19.91 16.06 7.22
C LYS A 46 18.61 16.61 6.63
N GLU A 47 18.63 17.88 6.22
CA GLU A 47 17.55 18.46 5.42
C GLU A 47 17.44 17.78 4.04
N ILE A 48 16.21 17.46 3.65
CA ILE A 48 15.94 16.77 2.38
C ILE A 48 15.67 17.82 1.30
N ALA A 49 16.69 18.13 0.51
CA ALA A 49 16.59 18.97 -0.69
C ALA A 49 16.51 18.11 -1.96
N GLY A 50 15.59 17.13 -1.97
CA GLY A 50 15.47 16.12 -3.01
C GLY A 50 16.34 14.88 -2.77
N VAL A 51 15.95 13.77 -3.40
CA VAL A 51 16.66 12.49 -3.33
C VAL A 51 17.07 12.12 -4.75
N PRO A 52 18.38 12.12 -5.10
CA PRO A 52 18.81 11.73 -6.42
C PRO A 52 18.50 10.25 -6.65
N ASN A 53 18.24 9.88 -7.91
CA ASN A 53 18.13 8.47 -8.26
C ASN A 53 19.48 7.78 -7.99
N MET A 54 19.47 6.71 -7.20
CA MET A 54 20.66 6.01 -6.75
C MET A 54 20.38 4.50 -6.66
N TYR A 55 21.36 3.74 -6.20
CA TYR A 55 21.18 2.31 -6.03
C TYR A 55 20.11 2.01 -4.98
N CYS A 56 19.15 1.20 -5.38
CA CYS A 56 18.16 0.65 -4.48
C CYS A 56 18.85 -0.28 -3.47
N MET A 57 18.49 -0.17 -2.20
CA MET A 57 18.91 -1.16 -1.20
C MET A 57 18.29 -2.52 -1.54
N PRO A 58 18.91 -3.63 -1.13
CA PRO A 58 18.34 -4.96 -1.31
C PRO A 58 16.92 -5.06 -0.73
N LEU A 59 16.04 -5.81 -1.40
CA LEU A 59 14.68 -6.08 -0.89
C LEU A 59 14.68 -6.79 0.48
N SER A 60 15.80 -7.42 0.85
CA SER A 60 16.00 -8.02 2.16
C SER A 60 16.00 -7.00 3.30
N GLU A 61 16.30 -5.73 3.03
CA GLU A 61 16.27 -4.63 4.01
C GLU A 61 14.84 -4.07 4.15
N LYS A 62 14.27 -3.65 3.01
CA LYS A 62 12.93 -3.08 2.97
C LYS A 62 12.31 -3.29 1.60
N TRP A 63 11.11 -3.85 1.62
CA TRP A 63 10.30 -4.09 0.44
C TRP A 63 8.98 -3.35 0.56
N VAL A 64 8.63 -2.55 -0.43
CA VAL A 64 7.33 -1.87 -0.52
C VAL A 64 6.49 -2.51 -1.61
N VAL A 65 5.31 -3.01 -1.23
CA VAL A 65 4.28 -3.46 -2.17
C VAL A 65 3.08 -2.52 -2.04
N THR A 66 2.60 -1.97 -3.15
CA THR A 66 1.39 -1.15 -3.17
C THR A 66 0.33 -1.88 -3.97
N VAL A 67 -0.80 -2.21 -3.33
CA VAL A 67 -1.89 -2.97 -3.94
C VAL A 67 -3.12 -2.10 -4.18
N SER A 68 -3.95 -2.55 -5.12
CA SER A 68 -5.26 -2.00 -5.40
C SER A 68 -6.31 -2.59 -4.47
N THR A 69 -7.20 -1.75 -3.96
CA THR A 69 -8.27 -2.13 -3.01
C THR A 69 -9.66 -2.07 -3.61
N GLN A 70 -9.78 -1.49 -4.80
CA GLN A 70 -11.03 -1.48 -5.56
C GLN A 70 -10.74 -1.51 -7.07
N TYR A 71 -11.73 -1.96 -7.85
CA TYR A 71 -11.70 -1.90 -9.31
C TYR A 71 -12.24 -0.55 -9.76
N GLY A 72 -11.34 0.39 -10.05
CA GLY A 72 -11.66 1.82 -10.16
C GLY A 72 -11.79 2.47 -8.77
N CYS A 73 -12.28 3.70 -8.72
CA CYS A 73 -12.49 4.42 -7.45
C CYS A 73 -13.77 5.26 -7.56
N PRO A 74 -14.66 5.24 -6.55
CA PRO A 74 -15.86 6.07 -6.56
C PRO A 74 -15.56 7.55 -6.25
N MET A 75 -14.38 7.83 -5.67
CA MET A 75 -13.87 9.20 -5.53
C MET A 75 -13.54 9.76 -6.90
N ARG A 76 -13.78 11.06 -7.15
CA ARG A 76 -13.49 11.70 -8.45
C ARG A 76 -12.36 12.72 -8.32
N CYS A 77 -11.31 12.33 -7.60
CA CYS A 77 -10.14 13.18 -7.41
C CYS A 77 -9.56 13.62 -8.75
N THR A 78 -9.42 14.93 -8.98
CA THR A 78 -9.08 15.49 -10.30
C THR A 78 -7.65 15.23 -10.73
N PHE A 79 -6.77 14.92 -9.77
CA PHE A 79 -5.36 14.59 -9.96
C PHE A 79 -5.10 13.08 -10.10
N CYS A 80 -6.15 12.26 -10.08
CA CYS A 80 -6.04 10.80 -10.13
C CYS A 80 -6.61 10.26 -11.45
N ASP A 81 -5.96 9.28 -12.05
CA ASP A 81 -6.45 8.60 -13.26
C ASP A 81 -7.42 7.46 -12.96
N VAL A 82 -7.42 6.93 -11.73
CA VAL A 82 -8.28 5.80 -11.33
C VAL A 82 -9.78 6.06 -11.53
N PRO A 83 -10.33 7.29 -11.33
CA PRO A 83 -11.74 7.58 -11.64
C PRO A 83 -12.11 7.41 -13.12
N LYS A 84 -11.12 7.40 -14.05
CA LYS A 84 -11.33 7.12 -15.47
C LYS A 84 -11.54 5.62 -15.72
N VAL A 85 -11.14 4.76 -14.78
CA VAL A 85 -11.34 3.31 -14.85
C VAL A 85 -12.76 2.99 -14.38
N LYS A 86 -13.48 2.17 -15.16
CA LYS A 86 -14.84 1.76 -14.83
C LYS A 86 -14.89 1.12 -13.44
N TRP A 87 -15.74 1.69 -12.57
CA TRP A 87 -16.04 1.13 -11.26
C TRP A 87 -16.63 -0.28 -11.36
N ARG A 88 -16.03 -1.26 -10.68
CA ARG A 88 -16.54 -2.65 -10.58
C ARG A 88 -16.62 -3.16 -9.15
N GLY A 89 -16.53 -2.27 -8.16
CA GLY A 89 -16.65 -2.63 -6.75
C GLY A 89 -15.31 -2.83 -6.05
N ASN A 90 -15.41 -3.21 -4.78
CA ASN A 90 -14.26 -3.55 -3.94
C ASN A 90 -13.57 -4.83 -4.43
N THR A 91 -12.25 -4.89 -4.23
CA THR A 91 -11.49 -6.13 -4.34
C THR A 91 -11.88 -7.09 -3.23
N THR A 92 -11.81 -8.39 -3.51
CA THR A 92 -12.01 -9.44 -2.51
C THR A 92 -10.77 -9.57 -1.62
N PHE A 93 -10.88 -10.38 -0.58
CA PHE A 93 -9.72 -10.80 0.21
C PHE A 93 -8.69 -11.53 -0.66
N ASP A 94 -9.15 -12.46 -1.49
CA ASP A 94 -8.27 -13.25 -2.37
C ASP A 94 -7.58 -12.36 -3.41
N ASP A 95 -8.27 -11.35 -3.96
CA ASP A 95 -7.64 -10.38 -4.86
C ASP A 95 -6.48 -9.62 -4.17
N LEU A 96 -6.59 -9.29 -2.88
CA LEU A 96 -5.50 -8.64 -2.13
C LEU A 96 -4.35 -9.62 -1.88
N LYS A 97 -4.68 -10.87 -1.51
CA LYS A 97 -3.69 -11.95 -1.31
C LYS A 97 -2.92 -12.24 -2.59
N ASP A 98 -3.62 -12.40 -3.71
CA ASP A 98 -3.05 -12.70 -5.01
C ASP A 98 -2.19 -11.55 -5.54
N GLN A 99 -2.55 -10.28 -5.29
CA GLN A 99 -1.71 -9.13 -5.59
C GLN A 99 -0.38 -9.18 -4.81
N LEU A 100 -0.43 -9.42 -3.49
CA LEU A 100 0.78 -9.57 -2.67
C LEU A 100 1.63 -10.76 -3.15
N TYR A 101 1.02 -11.89 -3.44
CA TYR A 101 1.75 -13.11 -3.82
C TYR A 101 2.36 -12.98 -5.21
N SER A 102 1.65 -12.34 -6.14
CA SER A 102 2.19 -11.98 -7.45
C SER A 102 3.38 -11.03 -7.31
N ALA A 103 3.29 -10.04 -6.41
CA ALA A 103 4.38 -9.10 -6.14
C ALA A 103 5.61 -9.80 -5.57
N ILE A 104 5.45 -10.78 -4.68
CA ILE A 104 6.55 -11.60 -4.14
C ILE A 104 7.13 -12.51 -5.23
N GLY A 105 6.27 -13.13 -6.04
CA GLY A 105 6.67 -14.06 -7.11
C GLY A 105 7.52 -13.43 -8.21
N LEU A 106 7.50 -12.09 -8.36
CA LEU A 106 8.38 -11.37 -9.27
C LEU A 106 9.85 -11.32 -8.82
N PHE A 107 10.16 -11.69 -7.56
CA PHE A 107 11.52 -11.69 -7.02
C PHE A 107 11.85 -13.05 -6.39
N PRO A 108 11.92 -14.13 -7.18
CA PRO A 108 12.07 -15.49 -6.67
C PRO A 108 13.37 -15.68 -5.86
N ASP A 109 14.41 -14.91 -6.11
CA ASP A 109 15.69 -15.00 -5.40
C ASP A 109 15.67 -14.37 -4.00
N THR A 110 14.68 -13.52 -3.70
CA THR A 110 14.55 -12.89 -2.39
C THR A 110 13.77 -13.81 -1.45
N LYS A 111 14.47 -14.50 -0.54
CA LYS A 111 13.87 -15.43 0.42
C LYS A 111 13.61 -14.83 1.81
N TYR A 112 14.07 -13.60 2.03
CA TYR A 112 13.96 -12.92 3.30
C TYR A 112 13.77 -11.41 3.09
N THR A 113 12.95 -10.79 3.93
CA THR A 113 12.90 -9.34 4.12
C THR A 113 12.72 -8.99 5.59
N GLU A 114 13.51 -8.04 6.07
CA GLU A 114 13.38 -7.51 7.43
C GLU A 114 12.05 -6.77 7.57
N ARG A 115 11.68 -5.97 6.56
CA ARG A 115 10.44 -5.19 6.57
C ARG A 115 9.74 -5.17 5.22
N LEU A 116 8.53 -5.74 5.20
CA LEU A 116 7.59 -5.60 4.08
C LEU A 116 6.53 -4.56 4.42
N ASN A 117 6.56 -3.42 3.73
CA ASN A 117 5.53 -2.40 3.80
C ASN A 117 4.44 -2.67 2.74
N LEU A 118 3.23 -3.03 3.16
CA LEU A 118 2.09 -3.20 2.26
C LEU A 118 1.21 -1.96 2.27
N HIS A 119 1.23 -1.19 1.19
CA HIS A 119 0.42 0.01 1.03
C HIS A 119 -0.88 -0.29 0.29
N PHE A 120 -2.01 0.03 0.94
CA PHE A 120 -3.33 0.02 0.31
C PHE A 120 -3.57 1.37 -0.39
N ALA A 121 -2.90 1.59 -1.51
CA ALA A 121 -2.83 2.93 -2.13
C ALA A 121 -2.62 2.95 -3.66
N ARG A 122 -2.90 1.86 -4.41
CA ARG A 122 -2.92 1.93 -5.89
C ARG A 122 -4.27 2.41 -6.42
N MET A 123 -5.21 1.50 -6.64
CA MET A 123 -6.56 1.82 -7.10
C MET A 123 -7.57 1.71 -5.96
N GLY A 124 -8.44 2.71 -5.84
CA GLY A 124 -9.49 2.78 -4.83
C GLY A 124 -9.11 3.55 -3.57
N ASP A 125 -10.10 3.76 -2.71
CA ASP A 125 -9.91 4.25 -1.33
C ASP A 125 -10.23 3.08 -0.36
N PRO A 126 -9.22 2.53 0.34
CA PRO A 126 -9.36 1.33 1.16
C PRO A 126 -10.33 1.47 2.33
N ILE A 127 -10.65 2.70 2.76
CA ILE A 127 -11.60 2.92 3.87
C ILE A 127 -12.99 2.36 3.56
N PHE A 128 -13.34 2.22 2.28
CA PHE A 128 -14.59 1.63 1.81
C PHE A 128 -14.58 0.10 1.77
N ASN A 129 -13.42 -0.54 1.89
CA ASN A 129 -13.28 -1.97 1.64
C ASN A 129 -13.00 -2.77 2.91
N GLU A 130 -14.03 -3.48 3.38
CA GLU A 130 -13.95 -4.42 4.50
C GLU A 130 -12.85 -5.49 4.34
N ALA A 131 -12.55 -5.90 3.10
CA ALA A 131 -11.49 -6.88 2.84
C ALA A 131 -10.10 -6.38 3.25
N VAL A 132 -9.86 -5.06 3.25
CA VAL A 132 -8.58 -4.47 3.68
C VAL A 132 -8.32 -4.71 5.16
N PHE A 133 -9.35 -4.52 6.00
CA PHE A 133 -9.24 -4.74 7.44
C PHE A 133 -9.00 -6.22 7.74
N LYS A 134 -9.81 -7.10 7.15
CA LYS A 134 -9.68 -8.56 7.29
C LYS A 134 -8.32 -9.06 6.80
N PHE A 135 -7.82 -8.51 5.71
CA PHE A 135 -6.51 -8.85 5.17
C PHE A 135 -5.39 -8.44 6.12
N ALA A 136 -5.44 -7.23 6.68
CA ALA A 136 -4.45 -6.78 7.64
C ALA A 136 -4.46 -7.62 8.92
N GLU A 137 -5.64 -7.98 9.44
CA GLU A 137 -5.79 -8.89 10.58
C GLU A 137 -5.21 -10.28 10.26
N TRP A 138 -5.60 -10.87 9.13
CA TRP A 138 -5.08 -12.16 8.68
C TRP A 138 -3.56 -12.17 8.49
N ALA A 139 -2.99 -11.16 7.83
CA ALA A 139 -1.56 -11.11 7.53
C ALA A 139 -0.71 -11.06 8.81
N TYR A 140 -1.22 -10.46 9.88
CA TYR A 140 -0.57 -10.45 11.19
C TYR A 140 -0.44 -11.87 11.76
N GLU A 141 -1.56 -12.61 11.76
CA GLU A 141 -1.67 -13.95 12.34
C GLU A 141 -0.97 -15.01 11.47
N ASN A 142 -0.85 -14.79 10.17
CA ASN A 142 -0.52 -15.82 9.19
C ASN A 142 0.83 -15.62 8.48
N LYS A 143 1.79 -14.90 9.08
CA LYS A 143 3.15 -14.75 8.50
C LYS A 143 3.84 -16.08 8.18
N ARG A 144 3.59 -17.12 8.98
CA ARG A 144 4.10 -18.47 8.72
C ARG A 144 3.48 -19.08 7.46
N GLN A 145 2.17 -18.96 7.29
CA GLN A 145 1.48 -19.40 6.08
C GLN A 145 2.01 -18.66 4.85
N ILE A 146 2.20 -17.34 4.94
CA ILE A 146 2.80 -16.55 3.83
C ILE A 146 4.18 -17.09 3.46
N LYS A 147 5.04 -17.39 4.46
CA LYS A 147 6.35 -17.99 4.22
C LYS A 147 6.26 -19.35 3.55
N ASP A 148 5.37 -20.22 4.03
CA ASP A 148 5.23 -21.58 3.52
C ASP A 148 4.69 -21.58 2.07
N GLU A 149 3.78 -20.65 1.75
CA GLU A 149 3.16 -20.53 0.41
C GLU A 149 4.03 -19.77 -0.60
N THR A 150 4.82 -18.78 -0.17
CA THR A 150 5.59 -17.90 -1.07
C THR A 150 7.10 -18.12 -1.03
N GLY A 151 7.60 -18.81 0.00
CA GLY A 151 9.03 -18.95 0.28
C GLY A 151 9.69 -17.71 0.90
N LEU A 152 8.96 -16.63 1.15
CA LEU A 152 9.48 -15.39 1.72
C LEU A 152 9.29 -15.35 3.24
N ARG A 153 10.39 -15.30 4.01
CA ARG A 153 10.35 -14.96 5.44
C ARG A 153 10.25 -13.45 5.61
N ILE A 154 9.27 -13.00 6.40
CA ILE A 154 9.03 -11.57 6.71
C ILE A 154 9.12 -11.37 8.22
N ASP A 155 10.05 -10.54 8.67
CA ASP A 155 10.19 -10.25 10.11
C ASP A 155 9.14 -9.22 10.56
N VAL A 156 9.09 -8.08 9.89
CA VAL A 156 8.09 -7.03 10.10
C VAL A 156 7.18 -6.92 8.88
N PHE A 157 5.92 -7.33 9.04
CA PHE A 157 4.85 -7.02 8.09
C PHE A 157 4.20 -5.71 8.52
N HIS A 158 4.24 -4.69 7.67
CA HIS A 158 3.80 -3.32 8.00
C HIS A 158 2.72 -2.85 7.02
N PRO A 159 1.43 -3.07 7.31
CA PRO A 159 0.37 -2.61 6.45
C PRO A 159 0.14 -1.10 6.63
N VAL A 160 -0.23 -0.41 5.56
CA VAL A 160 -0.47 1.03 5.54
C VAL A 160 -1.79 1.33 4.85
N MET A 161 -2.76 1.84 5.61
CA MET A 161 -4.02 2.33 5.06
C MET A 161 -3.89 3.81 4.70
N THR A 162 -4.31 4.15 3.49
CA THR A 162 -4.38 5.54 3.02
C THR A 162 -5.83 5.90 2.76
N THR A 163 -6.31 7.08 3.14
CA THR A 163 -7.68 7.50 2.78
C THR A 163 -7.77 8.98 2.46
N SER A 164 -8.69 9.34 1.57
CA SER A 164 -9.06 10.72 1.24
C SER A 164 -10.05 11.35 2.23
N LEU A 165 -10.48 10.59 3.25
CA LEU A 165 -11.47 11.00 4.26
C LEU A 165 -12.82 11.38 3.63
N PRO A 166 -13.50 10.44 2.94
CA PRO A 166 -14.75 10.72 2.23
C PRO A 166 -15.87 11.16 3.18
N ARG A 167 -16.15 12.46 3.28
CA ARG A 167 -17.10 13.05 4.24
C ARG A 167 -18.50 12.46 4.21
N LYS A 168 -18.97 11.99 3.04
CA LYS A 168 -20.31 11.40 2.87
C LYS A 168 -20.37 9.92 3.29
N PHE A 169 -19.24 9.30 3.61
CA PHE A 169 -19.19 7.92 4.04
C PHE A 169 -19.57 7.79 5.52
N LYS A 170 -20.77 7.24 5.77
CA LYS A 170 -21.34 7.15 7.13
C LYS A 170 -20.48 6.40 8.14
N ARG A 171 -19.63 5.46 7.68
CA ARG A 171 -18.78 4.63 8.55
C ARG A 171 -17.34 5.13 8.62
N LEU A 172 -17.05 6.36 8.18
CA LEU A 172 -15.69 6.89 8.12
C LEU A 172 -15.01 6.85 9.50
N GLU A 173 -15.62 7.45 10.51
CA GLU A 173 -15.08 7.47 11.88
C GLU A 173 -14.89 6.06 12.43
N GLN A 174 -15.92 5.21 12.34
CA GLN A 174 -15.86 3.82 12.77
C GLN A 174 -14.67 3.08 12.12
N ASN A 175 -14.49 3.24 10.81
CA ASN A 175 -13.44 2.56 10.07
C ASN A 175 -12.04 3.12 10.37
N ILE A 176 -11.91 4.42 10.62
CA ILE A 176 -10.65 5.02 11.08
C ILE A 176 -10.30 4.47 12.46
N LEU A 177 -11.25 4.45 13.40
CA LEU A 177 -11.02 3.94 14.76
C LEU A 177 -10.67 2.44 14.74
N ARG A 178 -11.33 1.64 13.88
CA ARG A 178 -10.95 0.25 13.66
C ARG A 178 -9.52 0.11 13.13
N TRP A 179 -9.13 0.93 12.16
CA TRP A 179 -7.75 0.89 11.67
C TRP A 179 -6.75 1.31 12.75
N CYS A 180 -7.09 2.30 13.58
CA CYS A 180 -6.29 2.68 14.74
C CYS A 180 -6.13 1.53 15.73
N ASP A 181 -7.19 0.75 15.99
CA ASP A 181 -7.12 -0.45 16.82
C ASP A 181 -6.20 -1.52 16.22
N ILE A 182 -6.38 -1.87 14.94
CA ILE A 182 -5.47 -2.78 14.21
C ILE A 182 -4.03 -2.27 14.31
N LYS A 183 -3.80 -0.99 14.05
CA LYS A 183 -2.46 -0.41 14.05
C LYS A 183 -1.82 -0.44 15.45
N ASN A 184 -2.53 0.04 16.46
CA ASN A 184 -1.94 0.32 17.77
C ASN A 184 -1.95 -0.92 18.67
N ASN A 185 -3.02 -1.71 18.64
CA ASN A 185 -3.22 -2.85 19.53
C ASN A 185 -2.79 -4.17 18.88
N LEU A 186 -3.19 -4.44 17.63
CA LEU A 186 -2.79 -5.68 16.95
C LEU A 186 -1.32 -5.62 16.48
N TYR A 187 -0.96 -4.56 15.76
CA TYR A 187 0.39 -4.39 15.21
C TYR A 187 1.38 -3.71 16.16
N ASN A 188 1.00 -3.34 17.40
CA ASN A 188 1.86 -2.65 18.36
C ASN A 188 2.54 -1.40 17.77
N GLY A 189 1.80 -0.63 16.98
CA GLY A 189 2.29 0.55 16.27
C GLY A 189 3.02 0.25 14.95
N GLN A 190 3.27 -1.01 14.60
CA GLN A 190 3.88 -1.43 13.32
C GLN A 190 2.86 -1.49 12.17
N ALA A 191 1.97 -0.51 12.06
CA ALA A 191 1.18 -0.25 10.86
C ALA A 191 1.07 1.26 10.61
N GLY A 192 0.80 1.66 9.38
CA GLY A 192 0.70 3.06 8.97
C GLY A 192 -0.75 3.52 8.75
N LEU A 193 -1.02 4.79 9.06
CA LEU A 193 -2.24 5.49 8.67
C LEU A 193 -1.81 6.76 7.93
N GLN A 194 -2.31 6.95 6.71
CA GLN A 194 -1.98 8.07 5.85
C GLN A 194 -3.26 8.76 5.38
N PHE A 195 -3.24 10.10 5.35
CA PHE A 195 -4.34 10.89 4.82
C PHE A 195 -3.91 11.62 3.55
N SER A 196 -4.71 11.49 2.51
CA SER A 196 -4.56 12.27 1.28
C SER A 196 -5.21 13.64 1.52
N ILE A 197 -4.40 14.61 1.96
CA ILE A 197 -4.84 15.98 2.24
C ILE A 197 -4.71 16.86 0.98
N ASN A 198 -3.57 16.78 0.29
CA ASN A 198 -3.22 17.38 -1.01
C ASN A 198 -3.33 18.91 -1.16
N SER A 199 -3.96 19.64 -0.24
CA SER A 199 -3.94 21.10 -0.16
C SER A 199 -4.17 21.58 1.27
N THR A 200 -3.59 22.73 1.62
CA THR A 200 -3.86 23.45 2.88
C THR A 200 -4.96 24.49 2.75
N ASN A 201 -5.54 24.66 1.56
CA ASN A 201 -6.68 25.54 1.29
C ASN A 201 -7.95 24.70 1.09
N GLU A 202 -9.01 24.99 1.84
CA GLU A 202 -10.24 24.19 1.86
C GLU A 202 -11.00 24.21 0.53
N GLU A 203 -11.02 25.35 -0.17
CA GLU A 203 -11.67 25.50 -1.47
C GLU A 203 -10.94 24.67 -2.53
N GLN A 204 -9.62 24.83 -2.62
CA GLN A 204 -8.78 24.03 -3.51
C GLN A 204 -8.88 22.54 -3.19
N ARG A 205 -8.89 22.16 -1.91
CA ARG A 205 -9.06 20.76 -1.51
C ARG A 205 -10.43 20.23 -1.96
N SER A 206 -11.49 21.02 -1.80
CA SER A 206 -12.83 20.64 -2.24
C SER A 206 -12.88 20.39 -3.74
N GLU A 207 -12.25 21.26 -4.54
CA GLU A 207 -12.11 21.07 -6.00
C GLU A 207 -11.32 19.79 -6.34
N MET A 208 -10.21 19.55 -5.65
CA MET A 208 -9.34 18.41 -5.89
C MET A 208 -9.98 17.06 -5.58
N PHE A 209 -10.90 16.99 -4.61
CA PHE A 209 -11.59 15.77 -4.15
C PHE A 209 -13.10 15.73 -4.49
N SER A 210 -13.52 16.51 -5.49
CA SER A 210 -14.92 16.67 -5.95
C SER A 210 -15.67 15.36 -6.22
#